data_AF-A0A0L8GD85-F1
#
_entry.id   AF-A0A0L8GD85-F1
#
_cell.length_a   1.000
_cell.length_b   1.000
_cell.length_c   1.000
_cell.angle_alpha   90.00
_cell.angle_beta   90.00
_cell.angle_gamma   90.00
#
_symmetry.space_group_name_H-M   'P 1'
#
loop_
_entity.id
_entity.type
_entity.pdbx_description
1 polymer ?
#
loop_
_entity_poly.entity_id
_entity_poly.type
_entity_poly.pdbx_seq_one_letter_code
_entity_poly.pdbx_strand_id
1 'polypeptide(L)'
;QKPCFFIDMTVPIDINVSIKTYQKLSKYKNHEIEIGKMWNMKTKTIPVVIGTLEMIAKGADSYLAQTPGNPKMTEIQKIVLMGTAHILRKILSM
;
A
#
# COMPACT_ATOMS: atom_id res chain seq x y z
N GLN A 1 -21.21 7.70 9.86
CA GLN A 1 -21.16 6.70 8.77
C GLN A 1 -19.78 6.03 8.78
N LYS A 2 -19.70 4.70 8.61
CA LYS A 2 -18.41 4.01 8.51
C LYS A 2 -17.81 4.28 7.11
N PRO A 3 -16.55 4.72 6.99
CA PRO A 3 -15.91 4.91 5.69
C PRO A 3 -15.58 3.57 5.03
N CYS A 4 -15.54 3.55 3.69
CA CYS A 4 -15.06 2.45 2.88
C CYS A 4 -13.61 2.70 2.45
N PHE A 5 -12.76 1.67 2.52
CA PHE A 5 -11.34 1.79 2.18
C PHE A 5 -10.94 0.80 1.10
N PHE A 6 -10.31 1.30 0.03
CA PHE A 6 -9.59 0.47 -0.92
C PHE A 6 -8.13 0.36 -0.48
N ILE A 7 -7.75 -0.77 0.07
CA ILE A 7 -6.37 -1.02 0.48
C ILE A 7 -5.72 -1.84 -0.63
N ASP A 8 -4.66 -1.30 -1.25
CA ASP A 8 -3.94 -1.97 -2.31
C ASP A 8 -2.43 -1.93 -2.04
N MET A 9 -1.83 -3.10 -1.87
CA MET A 9 -0.43 -3.26 -1.47
C MET A 9 0.48 -3.59 -2.67
N THR A 10 1.74 -3.12 -2.67
CA THR A 10 2.75 -3.57 -3.65
C THR A 10 4.17 -3.39 -3.11
N VAL A 11 5.07 -4.22 -3.64
CA VAL A 11 6.52 -4.15 -3.37
C VAL A 11 7.27 -3.90 -4.67
N PRO A 12 7.57 -2.64 -5.04
CA PRO A 12 8.34 -2.33 -6.23
C PRO A 12 9.83 -2.19 -5.91
N ILE A 13 10.66 -2.05 -6.95
CA ILE A 13 12.02 -1.52 -6.78
C ILE A 13 11.94 -0.12 -6.17
N ASP A 14 12.85 0.20 -5.26
CA ASP A 14 12.84 1.41 -4.42
C ASP A 14 12.64 2.71 -5.22
N ILE A 15 13.33 2.85 -6.37
CA ILE A 15 13.22 4.03 -7.25
C ILE A 15 11.79 4.29 -7.75
N ASN A 16 10.94 3.26 -7.78
CA ASN A 16 9.59 3.31 -8.32
C ASN A 16 8.52 3.53 -7.24
N VAL A 17 8.87 3.61 -5.96
CA VAL A 17 7.91 3.70 -4.84
C VAL A 17 6.95 4.88 -5.02
N SER A 18 7.46 6.07 -5.34
CA SER A 18 6.63 7.27 -5.56
C SER A 18 5.72 7.13 -6.79
N ILE A 19 6.26 6.63 -7.90
CA ILE A 19 5.52 6.44 -9.15
C ILE A 19 4.38 5.44 -8.93
N LYS A 20 4.66 4.32 -8.26
CA LYS A 20 3.67 3.27 -7.97
C LYS A 20 2.59 3.75 -7.01
N THR A 21 2.94 4.60 -6.04
CA THR A 21 1.98 5.24 -5.15
C THR A 21 0.98 6.09 -5.94
N TYR A 22 1.46 6.95 -6.84
CA TYR A 22 0.59 7.78 -7.67
C TYR A 22 -0.25 6.95 -8.64
N GLN A 23 0.34 5.93 -9.27
CA GLN A 23 -0.38 5.02 -10.18
C GLN A 23 -1.58 4.36 -9.48
N LYS A 24 -1.41 3.89 -8.24
CA LYS A 24 -2.51 3.30 -7.46
C LYS A 24 -3.59 4.33 -7.15
N LEU A 25 -3.22 5.51 -6.66
CA LEU A 25 -4.20 6.57 -6.36
C LEU A 25 -5.01 6.96 -7.60
N SER A 26 -4.35 7.09 -8.75
CA SER A 26 -5.00 7.41 -10.02
C SER A 26 -5.94 6.29 -10.49
N LYS A 27 -5.49 5.03 -10.44
CA LYS A 27 -6.26 3.85 -10.86
C LYS A 27 -7.61 3.73 -10.14
N TYR A 28 -7.64 4.03 -8.84
CA TYR A 28 -8.86 3.87 -8.03
C TYR A 28 -9.72 5.13 -7.97
N LYS A 29 -9.31 6.25 -8.59
CA LYS A 29 -9.97 7.54 -8.38
C LYS A 29 -11.45 7.55 -8.81
N ASN A 30 -11.74 7.00 -9.98
CA ASN A 30 -13.12 6.92 -10.48
C ASN A 30 -13.96 5.98 -9.62
N HIS A 31 -13.39 4.83 -9.22
CA HIS A 31 -14.05 3.87 -8.34
C HIS A 31 -14.38 4.47 -6.96
N GLU A 32 -13.50 5.30 -6.38
CA GLU A 32 -13.80 6.02 -5.13
C GLU A 32 -15.06 6.88 -5.27
N ILE A 33 -15.18 7.61 -6.38
CA ILE A 33 -16.28 8.54 -6.65
C ILE A 33 -17.58 7.75 -6.89
N GLU A 34 -17.54 6.72 -7.72
CA GLU A 34 -18.71 5.91 -8.06
C GLU A 34 -19.26 5.20 -6.83
N ILE A 35 -18.41 4.50 -6.07
CA ILE A 35 -18.84 3.84 -4.82
C ILE A 35 -19.33 4.86 -3.81
N GLY A 36 -18.63 5.99 -3.67
CA GLY A 36 -19.03 7.03 -2.72
C GLY A 36 -20.42 7.60 -3.02
N LYS A 37 -20.74 7.79 -4.31
CA LYS A 37 -22.08 8.23 -4.76
C LYS A 37 -23.13 7.12 -4.60
N MET A 38 -22.83 5.90 -5.06
CA MET A 38 -23.78 4.79 -5.07
C MET A 38 -24.23 4.38 -3.67
N TRP A 39 -23.32 4.41 -2.70
CA TRP A 39 -23.59 4.00 -1.32
C TRP A 39 -23.75 5.18 -0.34
N ASN A 40 -23.71 6.42 -0.85
CA ASN A 40 -23.75 7.65 -0.04
C ASN A 40 -22.79 7.60 1.17
N MET A 41 -21.53 7.23 0.92
CA MET A 41 -20.53 7.03 1.96
C MET A 41 -19.16 7.58 1.57
N LYS A 42 -18.31 7.84 2.57
CA LYS A 42 -16.93 8.28 2.31
C LYS A 42 -16.07 7.09 1.88
N THR A 43 -15.53 7.15 0.68
CA THR A 43 -14.64 6.11 0.13
C THR A 43 -13.25 6.69 -0.11
N LYS A 44 -12.19 5.95 0.26
CA LYS A 44 -10.80 6.39 0.07
C LYS A 44 -9.85 5.24 -0.22
N THR A 45 -8.87 5.48 -1.07
CA THR A 45 -7.78 4.58 -1.41
C THR A 45 -6.62 4.79 -0.47
N ILE A 46 -6.09 3.68 0.04
CA ILE A 46 -4.91 3.59 0.88
C ILE A 46 -3.86 2.78 0.09
N PRO A 47 -2.92 3.46 -0.61
CA PRO A 47 -1.83 2.79 -1.28
C PRO A 47 -0.77 2.38 -0.24
N VAL A 48 -0.55 1.06 -0.09
CA VAL A 48 0.55 0.53 0.74
C VAL A 48 1.69 0.13 -0.19
N VAL A 49 2.66 1.03 -0.36
CA VAL A 49 3.79 0.84 -1.29
C VAL A 49 5.09 0.87 -0.50
N ILE A 50 5.81 -0.26 -0.51
CA ILE A 50 7.06 -0.43 0.22
C ILE A 50 8.09 -1.00 -0.74
N GLY A 51 9.20 -0.30 -0.90
CA GLY A 51 10.31 -0.73 -1.72
C GLY A 51 10.95 -2.03 -1.21
N THR A 52 11.62 -2.74 -2.11
CA THR A 52 12.34 -3.98 -1.80
C THR A 52 13.37 -3.83 -0.68
N LEU A 53 14.00 -2.65 -0.53
CA LEU A 53 14.94 -2.35 0.56
C LEU A 53 14.28 -1.47 1.63
N GLU A 54 13.01 -1.72 1.91
CA GLU A 54 12.21 -1.02 2.92
C GLU A 54 11.99 0.48 2.63
N MET A 55 12.25 0.95 1.41
CA MET A 55 12.03 2.35 1.03
C MET A 55 10.53 2.69 1.07
N ILE A 56 10.17 3.85 1.61
CA ILE A 56 8.78 4.33 1.66
C ILE A 56 8.65 5.70 1.01
N ALA A 57 7.48 5.98 0.44
CA ALA A 57 7.18 7.30 -0.10
C ALA A 57 6.99 8.32 1.05
N LYS A 58 7.31 9.59 0.79
CA LYS A 58 6.91 10.68 1.69
C LYS A 58 5.39 10.66 1.87
N GLY A 59 4.94 10.75 3.12
CA GLY A 59 3.52 10.72 3.46
C GLY A 59 2.91 9.32 3.55
N ALA A 60 3.69 8.23 3.40
CA ALA A 60 3.19 6.86 3.58
C ALA A 60 2.55 6.64 4.96
N ASP A 61 3.10 7.25 6.02
CA ASP A 61 2.54 7.16 7.38
C ASP A 61 1.13 7.73 7.47
N SER A 62 0.83 8.79 6.71
CA SER A 62 -0.51 9.38 6.67
C SER A 62 -1.55 8.43 6.06
N TYR A 63 -1.13 7.58 5.11
CA TYR A 63 -1.99 6.55 4.53
C TYR A 63 -2.18 5.39 5.51
N LEU A 64 -1.11 4.92 6.14
CA LEU A 64 -1.20 3.82 7.12
C LEU A 64 -2.06 4.16 8.34
N ALA A 65 -1.97 5.39 8.85
CA ALA A 65 -2.78 5.85 9.98
C ALA A 65 -4.30 5.80 9.72
N GLN A 66 -4.72 5.73 8.45
CA GLN A 66 -6.13 5.61 8.07
C GLN A 66 -6.59 4.14 7.98
N THR A 67 -5.65 3.19 8.02
CA THR A 67 -5.95 1.78 7.91
C THR A 67 -6.54 1.28 9.23
N PRO A 68 -7.69 0.57 9.20
CA PRO A 68 -8.24 -0.07 10.40
C PRO A 68 -7.18 -0.96 11.08
N GLY A 69 -7.05 -0.84 12.40
CA GLY A 69 -6.03 -1.58 13.16
C GLY A 69 -4.68 -0.86 13.30
N ASN A 70 -4.47 0.26 12.61
CA ASN A 70 -3.28 1.11 12.72
C ASN A 70 -1.94 0.33 12.67
N PRO A 71 -1.68 -0.42 11.59
CA PRO A 71 -0.47 -1.23 11.48
C PRO A 71 0.77 -0.34 11.50
N LYS A 72 1.81 -0.77 12.22
CA LYS A 72 3.06 -0.01 12.30
C LYS A 72 3.87 -0.20 11.03
N MET A 73 4.38 0.90 10.46
CA MET A 73 5.24 0.84 9.26
C MET A 73 6.39 -0.16 9.41
N THR A 74 7.01 -0.19 10.60
CA THR A 74 8.13 -1.09 10.92
C THR A 74 7.75 -2.57 10.87
N GLU A 75 6.50 -2.93 11.20
CA GLU A 75 6.01 -4.30 11.09
C GLU A 75 5.81 -4.68 9.61
N ILE A 76 5.28 -3.77 8.81
CA ILE A 76 5.06 -4.02 7.38
C ILE A 76 6.40 -4.14 6.63
N GLN A 77 7.38 -3.29 6.93
CA GLN A 77 8.74 -3.38 6.38
C GLN A 77 9.38 -4.75 6.69
N LYS A 78 9.29 -5.22 7.93
CA LYS A 78 9.78 -6.56 8.32
C LYS A 78 9.12 -7.68 7.53
N ILE A 79 7.80 -7.60 7.32
CA ILE A 79 7.06 -8.59 6.51
C ILE A 79 7.58 -8.60 5.06
N VAL A 80 7.77 -7.42 4.46
CA VAL A 80 8.31 -7.28 3.10
C VAL A 80 9.73 -7.84 3.01
N LEU A 81 10.59 -7.53 3.97
CA LEU A 81 11.96 -8.03 4.02
C LEU A 81 12.00 -9.55 4.16
N MET A 82 11.20 -10.12 5.07
CA MET A 82 11.12 -11.56 5.28
C MET A 82 10.60 -12.30 4.04
N GLY A 83 9.59 -11.74 3.37
CA GLY A 83 9.05 -12.28 2.11
C GLY A 83 10.10 -12.26 1.00
N THR A 84 10.81 -11.14 0.84
CA THR A 84 11.88 -10.98 -0.16
C THR A 84 13.03 -11.96 0.10
N ALA A 85 13.47 -12.07 1.36
CA ALA A 85 14.53 -13.00 1.75
C ALA A 85 14.11 -14.47 1.56
N HIS A 86 12.83 -14.80 1.79
CA HIS A 86 12.31 -16.15 1.52
C HIS A 86 12.33 -16.49 0.04
N ILE A 87 11.91 -15.56 -0.83
CA ILE A 87 11.96 -15.73 -2.29
C ILE A 87 13.42 -15.90 -2.75
N LEU A 88 14.34 -15.07 -2.26
CA LEU A 88 15.77 -15.18 -2.59
C LEU A 88 16.35 -16.53 -2.16
N ARG A 89 16.09 -17.00 -0.93
CA ARG A 89 16.52 -18.33 -0.49
C ARG A 89 15.98 -19.43 -1.40
N LYS A 90 14.71 -19.36 -1.79
CA LYS A 90 14.10 -20.37 -2.68
C LYS A 90 14.77 -20.40 -4.07
N ILE A 91 15.19 -19.25 -4.59
CA ILE A 91 15.85 -19.15 -5.91
C ILE A 91 17.33 -19.54 -5.83
N LEU A 92 18.02 -19.14 -4.77
CA LEU A 92 19.47 -19.35 -4.60
C LEU A 92 19.83 -20.69 -3.96
N SER A 93 18.89 -21.34 -3.28
CA SER A 93 19.03 -22.71 -2.78
C SER A 93 18.55 -23.75 -3.80
N MET A 94 18.46 -23.38 -5.08
CA MET A 94 18.52 -24.34 -6.19
C MET A 94 19.90 -25.00 -6.25
#